data_AF-A0AAP2UG99-F1
#
_entry.id   AF-A0AAP2UG99-F1
#
_cell.length_a   1.000
_cell.length_b   1.000
_cell.length_c   1.000
_cell.angle_alpha   90.00
_cell.angle_beta   90.00
_cell.angle_gamma   90.00
#
_symmetry.space_group_name_H-M   'P 1'
#
loop_
_entity.id
_entity.type
_entity.pdbx_description
1 polymer ?
#
loop_
_entity_poly.entity_id
_entity_poly.type
_entity_poly.pdbx_seq_one_letter_code
_entity_poly.pdbx_strand_id
1 'polypeptide(L)'
;MINLDKNENYNSLEDWLETKRVYYGTKTGLQLYGGIVDFDPDKQKDLVGGEKITYDEYLDLQMEACEKEGKVRCNFAKCYHYIPLEFKGKIERITGKAVCFKRIYVSGMYHDGTCFEGKEDHVWIDKHGLEHYSVGDCLSFCAEPYRYIKTGNGKQIDFGLRHLENIKEIEKYELPSDDELMLQSIDAIICETCLYNEQCFGICIRNEKELEYLRKDMLRVVKVSKSEKE
;
A
#
# COMPACT_ATOMS: atom_id res chain seq x y z
N MET A 1 -13.64 19.76 3.20
CA MET A 1 -13.31 20.03 4.61
C MET A 1 -13.03 18.69 5.24
N ILE A 2 -11.76 18.42 5.53
CA ILE A 2 -11.32 17.19 6.21
C ILE A 2 -11.82 17.30 7.66
N ASN A 3 -12.55 16.29 8.14
CA ASN A 3 -12.98 16.25 9.54
C ASN A 3 -11.87 15.59 10.35
N LEU A 4 -11.08 16.41 11.04
CA LEU A 4 -9.86 16.00 11.74
C LEU A 4 -10.07 15.75 13.25
N ASP A 5 -11.31 15.81 13.75
CA ASP A 5 -11.60 15.67 15.18
C ASP A 5 -11.26 14.26 15.74
N LYS A 6 -10.87 13.30 14.87
CA LYS A 6 -10.40 11.95 15.21
C LYS A 6 -9.39 11.43 14.16
N ASN A 7 -8.25 12.10 13.99
CA ASN A 7 -7.18 11.64 13.09
C ASN A 7 -6.06 10.96 13.89
N GLU A 8 -5.60 9.78 13.43
CA GLU A 8 -4.46 9.07 14.03
C GLU A 8 -3.10 9.74 13.72
N ASN A 9 -3.05 10.59 12.69
CA ASN A 9 -1.83 11.25 12.22
C ASN A 9 -1.64 12.67 12.79
N TYR A 10 -2.72 13.38 13.13
CA TYR A 10 -2.67 14.77 13.62
C TYR A 10 -3.73 15.03 14.67
N ASN A 11 -3.42 15.84 15.69
CA ASN A 11 -4.38 16.15 16.76
C ASN A 11 -5.35 17.27 16.37
N SER A 12 -5.05 18.04 15.31
CA SER A 12 -5.87 19.15 14.85
C SER A 12 -5.63 19.50 13.37
N LEU A 13 -6.54 20.29 12.80
CA LEU A 13 -6.34 20.94 11.49
C LEU A 13 -5.14 21.89 11.49
N GLU A 14 -4.86 22.53 12.62
CA GLU A 14 -3.75 23.47 12.78
C GLU A 14 -2.41 22.73 12.63
N ASP A 15 -2.29 21.52 13.20
CA ASP A 15 -1.08 20.69 13.06
C ASP A 15 -0.83 20.31 11.59
N TRP A 16 -1.89 19.98 10.85
CA TRP A 16 -1.77 19.67 9.42
C TRP A 16 -1.35 20.91 8.60
N LEU A 17 -1.97 22.06 8.87
CA LEU A 17 -1.61 23.32 8.19
C LEU A 17 -0.17 23.73 8.48
N GLU A 18 0.29 23.58 9.72
CA GLU A 18 1.67 23.84 10.10
C GLU A 18 2.63 22.87 9.41
N THR A 19 2.28 21.59 9.34
CA THR A 19 3.07 20.58 8.61
C THR A 19 3.18 20.95 7.13
N LYS A 20 2.06 21.33 6.48
CA LYS A 20 2.08 21.83 5.11
C LYS A 20 3.03 23.02 4.97
N ARG A 21 3.00 23.97 5.91
CA ARG A 21 3.86 25.17 5.89
C ARG A 21 5.35 24.81 5.97
N VAL A 22 5.72 23.84 6.81
CA VAL A 22 7.12 23.42 7.00
C VAL A 22 7.68 22.69 5.78
N TYR A 23 6.90 21.79 5.18
CA TYR A 23 7.37 20.92 4.09
C TYR A 23 6.95 21.38 2.69
N TYR A 24 6.26 22.51 2.55
CA TYR A 24 5.67 22.96 1.30
C TYR A 24 6.68 23.00 0.13
N GLY A 25 6.43 22.23 -0.92
CA GLY A 25 7.25 22.21 -2.12
C GLY A 25 8.65 21.61 -1.94
N THR A 26 8.93 20.97 -0.80
CA THR A 26 10.17 20.22 -0.57
C THR A 26 10.12 18.86 -1.25
N LYS A 27 11.27 18.20 -1.48
CA LYS A 27 11.32 16.84 -2.06
C LYS A 27 11.17 15.73 -1.01
N THR A 28 10.44 16.01 0.07
CA THR A 28 10.32 15.13 1.23
C THR A 28 9.02 14.33 1.17
N GLY A 29 9.10 13.03 1.46
CA GLY A 29 7.95 12.20 1.79
C GLY A 29 7.84 12.07 3.30
N LEU A 30 6.67 12.37 3.86
CA LEU A 30 6.40 12.22 5.28
C LEU A 30 5.64 10.91 5.54
N GLN A 31 6.23 10.01 6.32
CA GLN A 31 5.60 8.76 6.73
C GLN A 31 4.53 9.02 7.79
N LEU A 32 3.33 8.51 7.53
CA LEU A 32 2.15 8.51 8.40
C LEU A 32 1.69 7.07 8.65
N TYR A 33 0.78 6.85 9.61
CA TYR A 33 0.33 5.50 10.00
C TYR A 33 -0.29 4.71 8.83
N GLY A 34 -0.93 5.39 7.88
CA GLY A 34 -1.57 4.76 6.72
C GLY A 34 -0.92 5.00 5.36
N GLY A 35 0.27 5.63 5.31
CA GLY A 35 0.95 5.88 4.04
C GLY A 35 1.98 6.99 4.09
N ILE A 36 2.34 7.52 2.92
CA ILE A 36 3.31 8.61 2.79
C ILE A 36 2.63 9.79 2.08
N VAL A 37 2.82 10.99 2.63
CA VAL A 37 2.46 12.23 1.95
C VAL A 37 3.70 12.79 1.26
N ASP A 38 3.69 12.82 -0.07
CA ASP A 38 4.77 13.39 -0.87
C ASP A 38 4.57 14.90 -1.04
N PHE A 39 5.53 15.68 -0.53
CA PHE A 39 5.60 17.12 -0.74
C PHE A 39 6.34 17.51 -2.03
N ASP A 40 6.86 16.57 -2.82
CA ASP A 40 7.53 16.91 -4.07
C ASP A 40 6.51 17.40 -5.13
N PRO A 41 6.57 18.67 -5.59
CA PRO A 41 5.68 19.17 -6.63
C PRO A 41 5.87 18.46 -7.98
N ASP A 42 7.05 17.91 -8.24
CA ASP A 42 7.29 17.14 -9.46
C ASP A 42 6.46 15.87 -9.45
N LYS A 43 6.34 15.20 -8.30
CA LYS A 43 5.48 14.02 -8.18
C LYS A 43 4.02 14.36 -8.47
N GLN A 44 3.52 15.56 -8.13
CA GLN A 44 2.14 15.95 -8.46
C GLN A 44 1.87 15.82 -9.98
N LYS A 45 2.86 16.10 -10.83
CA LYS A 45 2.74 15.99 -12.29
C LYS A 45 2.54 14.55 -12.76
N ASP A 46 3.00 13.58 -11.96
CA ASP A 46 2.84 12.15 -12.24
C ASP A 46 1.48 11.59 -11.79
N LEU A 47 0.67 12.40 -11.10
CA LEU A 47 -0.68 12.00 -10.68
C LEU A 47 -1.62 11.95 -11.89
N VAL A 48 -1.97 10.73 -12.30
CA VAL A 48 -2.86 10.49 -13.44
C VAL A 48 -4.26 11.04 -13.15
N GLY A 49 -4.78 11.91 -14.02
CA GLY A 49 -6.07 12.58 -13.82
C GLY A 49 -6.03 13.76 -12.85
N GLY A 50 -4.84 14.20 -12.44
CA GLY A 50 -4.60 15.32 -11.53
C GLY A 50 -4.40 16.68 -12.19
N GLU A 51 -4.61 16.81 -13.49
CA GLU A 51 -4.23 18.01 -14.25
C GLU A 51 -4.97 19.29 -13.81
N LYS A 52 -6.10 19.13 -13.14
CA LYS A 52 -6.99 20.22 -12.71
C LYS A 52 -6.96 20.50 -11.21
N ILE A 53 -6.18 19.76 -10.43
CA ILE A 53 -6.12 19.97 -8.99
C ILE A 53 -4.99 20.92 -8.61
N THR A 54 -5.21 21.71 -7.57
CA THR A 54 -4.14 22.55 -7.00
C THR A 54 -3.16 21.69 -6.22
N TYR A 55 -1.95 22.20 -5.98
CA TYR A 55 -0.96 21.50 -5.16
C TYR A 55 -1.44 21.33 -3.71
N ASP A 56 -2.17 22.31 -3.16
CA ASP A 56 -2.81 22.19 -1.84
C ASP A 56 -3.86 21.07 -1.81
N GLU A 57 -4.72 21.01 -2.83
CA GLU A 57 -5.73 19.96 -2.97
C GLU A 57 -5.06 18.58 -3.12
N TYR A 58 -3.92 18.51 -3.81
CA TYR A 58 -3.13 17.29 -3.93
C TYR A 58 -2.59 16.81 -2.57
N LEU A 59 -2.03 17.70 -1.75
CA LEU A 59 -1.57 17.36 -0.40
C LEU A 59 -2.72 16.87 0.48
N ASP A 60 -3.86 17.55 0.45
CA ASP A 60 -5.05 17.18 1.21
C ASP A 60 -5.61 15.81 0.77
N LEU A 61 -5.61 15.51 -0.54
CA LEU A 61 -6.03 14.21 -1.06
C LEU A 61 -5.08 13.07 -0.66
N GLN A 62 -3.78 13.32 -0.53
CA GLN A 62 -2.82 12.33 -0.02
C GLN A 62 -3.06 12.05 1.46
N MET A 63 -3.32 13.09 2.25
CA MET A 63 -3.69 12.93 3.66
C MET A 63 -4.93 12.06 3.81
N GLU A 64 -6.00 12.39 3.07
CA GLU A 64 -7.23 11.60 3.08
C GLU A 64 -7.01 10.15 2.64
N ALA A 65 -6.06 9.89 1.72
CA ALA A 65 -5.71 8.54 1.31
C ALA A 65 -5.01 7.76 2.44
N CYS A 66 -4.14 8.42 3.21
CA CYS A 66 -3.49 7.82 4.38
C CYS A 66 -4.47 7.53 5.52
N GLU A 67 -5.53 8.33 5.69
CA GLU A 67 -6.52 8.12 6.76
C GLU A 67 -7.55 7.04 6.44
N LYS A 68 -7.83 6.80 5.15
CA LYS A 68 -8.91 5.90 4.71
C LYS A 68 -8.38 4.49 4.48
N GLU A 69 -7.85 3.86 5.54
CA GLU A 69 -7.41 2.46 5.50
C GLU A 69 -8.54 1.57 4.95
N GLY A 70 -8.20 0.69 3.99
CA GLY A 70 -9.16 -0.19 3.32
C GLY A 70 -9.99 0.43 2.19
N LYS A 71 -9.87 1.74 1.92
CA LYS A 71 -10.49 2.39 0.73
C LYS A 71 -9.49 2.70 -0.38
N VAL A 72 -8.20 2.52 -0.10
CA VAL A 72 -7.08 2.70 -1.02
C VAL A 72 -6.36 1.37 -1.15
N ARG A 73 -5.85 1.05 -2.35
CA ARG A 73 -5.01 -0.14 -2.57
C ARG A 73 -3.65 0.02 -1.90
N CYS A 74 -3.59 -0.27 -0.61
CA CYS A 74 -2.46 0.03 0.26
C CYS A 74 -1.19 -0.75 -0.12
N ASN A 75 -1.30 -1.97 -0.65
CA ASN A 75 -0.13 -2.73 -1.07
C ASN A 75 0.49 -2.16 -2.35
N PHE A 76 -0.34 -1.63 -3.26
CA PHE A 76 0.16 -0.87 -4.40
C PHE A 76 0.75 0.47 -3.99
N ALA A 77 0.18 1.14 -2.98
CA ALA A 77 0.76 2.34 -2.39
C ALA A 77 2.17 2.06 -1.83
N LYS A 78 2.33 0.96 -1.07
CA LYS A 78 3.65 0.51 -0.60
C LYS A 78 4.61 0.28 -1.76
N CYS A 79 4.20 -0.43 -2.80
CA CYS A 79 5.05 -0.64 -3.98
C CYS A 79 5.37 0.66 -4.75
N TYR A 80 4.50 1.68 -4.71
CA TYR A 80 4.78 2.99 -5.31
C TYR A 80 5.87 3.76 -4.56
N HIS A 81 5.91 3.64 -3.23
CA HIS A 81 6.88 4.35 -2.40
C HIS A 81 8.19 3.56 -2.17
N TYR A 82 8.12 2.23 -2.23
CA TYR A 82 9.26 1.34 -2.00
C TYR A 82 9.60 0.55 -3.27
N ILE A 83 10.22 -0.63 -3.13
CA ILE A 83 10.71 -1.42 -4.25
C ILE A 83 9.70 -2.54 -4.56
N PRO A 84 8.99 -2.52 -5.69
CA PRO A 84 8.19 -3.66 -6.13
C PRO A 84 9.11 -4.80 -6.58
N LEU A 85 8.79 -6.04 -6.18
CA LEU A 85 9.54 -7.22 -6.59
C LEU A 85 8.77 -8.04 -7.62
N GLU A 86 7.59 -8.53 -7.25
CA GLU A 86 6.80 -9.44 -8.09
C GLU A 86 5.31 -9.29 -7.82
N PHE A 87 4.50 -9.42 -8.87
CA PHE A 87 3.05 -9.54 -8.79
C PHE A 87 2.62 -10.88 -9.35
N LYS A 88 1.62 -11.51 -8.71
CA LYS A 88 0.97 -12.72 -9.24
C LYS A 88 -0.53 -12.58 -9.24
N GLY A 89 -1.19 -12.84 -10.35
CA GLY A 89 -2.61 -12.60 -10.50
C GLY A 89 -3.30 -13.69 -11.30
N LYS A 90 -4.53 -14.04 -10.90
CA LYS A 90 -5.43 -14.85 -11.72
C LYS A 90 -6.41 -13.97 -12.51
N ILE A 91 -6.46 -14.14 -13.82
CA ILE A 91 -7.42 -13.44 -14.68
C ILE A 91 -8.84 -13.92 -14.35
N GLU A 92 -9.70 -12.97 -14.01
CA GLU A 92 -11.13 -13.20 -13.76
C GLU A 92 -11.97 -12.84 -14.97
N ARG A 93 -11.69 -11.70 -15.60
CA ARG A 93 -12.51 -11.15 -16.69
C ARG A 93 -11.63 -10.42 -17.69
N ILE A 94 -11.99 -10.52 -18.97
CA ILE A 94 -11.33 -9.78 -20.04
C ILE A 94 -12.40 -8.97 -20.77
N THR A 95 -12.12 -7.69 -21.00
CA THR A 95 -12.93 -6.81 -21.83
C THR A 95 -12.17 -6.44 -23.09
N GLY A 96 -12.77 -5.63 -23.96
CA GLY A 96 -12.06 -5.11 -25.14
C GLY A 96 -10.86 -4.22 -24.80
N LYS A 97 -10.83 -3.61 -23.60
CA LYS A 97 -9.82 -2.61 -23.21
C LYS A 97 -8.97 -3.00 -22.00
N ALA A 98 -9.50 -3.82 -21.10
CA ALA A 98 -8.88 -4.09 -19.82
C ALA A 98 -9.07 -5.55 -19.38
N VAL A 99 -8.14 -6.01 -18.55
CA VAL A 99 -8.15 -7.32 -17.89
C VAL A 99 -8.37 -7.09 -16.40
N CYS A 100 -9.32 -7.82 -15.83
CA CYS A 100 -9.59 -7.87 -14.40
C CYS A 100 -8.91 -9.09 -13.80
N PHE A 101 -8.05 -8.86 -12.82
CA PHE A 101 -7.53 -9.89 -11.94
C PHE A 101 -8.44 -10.01 -10.72
N LYS A 102 -8.84 -11.24 -10.39
CA LYS A 102 -9.69 -11.49 -9.21
C LYS A 102 -9.00 -10.99 -7.96
N ARG A 103 -7.72 -11.33 -7.86
CA ARG A 103 -6.82 -10.98 -6.78
C ARG A 103 -5.39 -10.97 -7.31
N ILE A 104 -4.59 -10.00 -6.88
CA ILE A 104 -3.17 -9.89 -7.16
C ILE A 104 -2.41 -10.06 -5.84
N TYR A 105 -1.54 -11.07 -5.77
CA TYR A 105 -0.46 -11.16 -4.79
C TYR A 105 0.56 -10.07 -5.08
N VAL A 106 1.04 -9.43 -4.02
CA VAL A 106 2.01 -8.35 -4.07
C VAL A 106 3.22 -8.75 -3.24
N SER A 107 4.42 -8.65 -3.82
CA SER A 107 5.68 -8.73 -3.10
C SER A 107 6.49 -7.46 -3.35
N GLY A 108 7.05 -6.91 -2.28
CA GLY A 108 7.92 -5.75 -2.33
C GLY A 108 8.97 -5.78 -1.24
N MET A 109 9.82 -4.76 -1.24
CA MET A 109 10.91 -4.61 -0.29
C MET A 109 11.02 -3.15 0.15
N TYR A 110 11.13 -2.94 1.46
CA TYR A 110 11.45 -1.65 2.05
C TYR A 110 12.93 -1.30 1.79
N HIS A 111 13.30 -0.03 2.01
CA HIS A 111 14.67 0.42 1.75
C HIS A 111 15.73 -0.21 2.67
N ASP A 112 15.32 -0.74 3.82
CA ASP A 112 16.17 -1.48 4.75
C ASP A 112 16.44 -2.93 4.31
N GLY A 113 15.83 -3.37 3.19
CA GLY A 113 15.92 -4.73 2.68
C GLY A 113 14.87 -5.70 3.24
N THR A 114 14.01 -5.26 4.14
CA THR A 114 12.91 -6.07 4.68
C THR A 114 11.86 -6.29 3.60
N CYS A 115 11.53 -7.54 3.29
CA CYS A 115 10.46 -7.86 2.34
C CYS A 115 9.08 -7.76 2.99
N PHE A 116 8.09 -7.39 2.19
CA PHE A 116 6.69 -7.44 2.57
C PHE A 116 5.86 -8.15 1.51
N GLU A 117 4.79 -8.80 1.97
CA GLU A 117 3.80 -9.42 1.12
C GLU A 117 2.41 -8.82 1.37
N GLY A 118 1.58 -8.86 0.33
CA GLY A 118 0.26 -8.27 0.33
C GLY A 118 -0.67 -8.86 -0.72
N LYS A 119 -1.89 -8.35 -0.77
CA LYS A 119 -2.85 -8.69 -1.80
C LYS A 119 -3.78 -7.53 -2.11
N GLU A 120 -4.22 -7.45 -3.37
CA GLU A 120 -5.20 -6.50 -3.84
C GLU A 120 -6.30 -7.21 -4.62
N ASP A 121 -7.56 -6.83 -4.37
CA ASP A 121 -8.73 -7.48 -4.96
C ASP A 121 -9.31 -6.69 -6.14
N HIS A 122 -9.88 -7.41 -7.11
CA HIS A 122 -10.61 -6.87 -8.27
C HIS A 122 -9.84 -5.73 -8.98
N VAL A 123 -8.64 -6.04 -9.44
CA VAL A 123 -7.73 -5.07 -10.05
C VAL A 123 -7.90 -5.08 -11.56
N TRP A 124 -8.22 -3.92 -12.13
CA TRP A 124 -8.31 -3.70 -13.56
C TRP A 124 -7.00 -3.13 -14.09
N ILE A 125 -6.45 -3.75 -15.11
CA ILE A 125 -5.22 -3.35 -15.81
C ILE A 125 -5.54 -3.22 -17.30
N ASP A 126 -4.90 -2.26 -17.98
CA ASP A 126 -5.01 -2.14 -19.44
C ASP A 126 -4.61 -3.46 -20.12
N LYS A 127 -5.29 -3.80 -21.22
CA LYS A 127 -5.10 -5.08 -21.89
C LYS A 127 -3.76 -5.20 -22.62
N HIS A 128 -3.05 -4.10 -22.84
CA HIS A 128 -1.78 -4.09 -23.55
C HIS A 128 -0.75 -5.08 -22.96
N GLY A 129 -0.28 -6.02 -23.77
CA GLY A 129 0.66 -7.08 -23.36
C GLY A 129 -0.01 -8.32 -22.77
N LEU A 130 -1.34 -8.32 -22.63
CA LEU A 130 -2.15 -9.43 -22.11
C LEU A 130 -3.06 -10.06 -23.16
N GLU A 131 -2.90 -9.75 -24.45
CA GLU A 131 -3.82 -10.12 -25.52
C GLU A 131 -3.94 -11.62 -25.76
N HIS A 132 -2.89 -12.37 -25.41
CA HIS A 132 -2.79 -13.81 -25.65
C HIS A 132 -3.28 -14.67 -24.47
N TYR A 133 -3.59 -14.07 -23.33
CA TYR A 133 -4.04 -14.80 -22.15
C TYR A 133 -5.57 -14.88 -22.06
N SER A 134 -6.03 -15.89 -21.34
CA SER A 134 -7.44 -16.26 -21.19
C SER A 134 -7.92 -16.12 -19.75
N VAL A 135 -9.23 -16.08 -19.58
CA VAL A 135 -9.85 -16.13 -18.26
C VAL A 135 -9.49 -17.46 -17.59
N GLY A 136 -8.93 -17.38 -16.38
CA GLY A 136 -8.47 -18.54 -15.63
C GLY A 136 -6.95 -18.64 -15.49
N ASP A 137 -6.20 -17.99 -16.38
CA ASP A 137 -4.74 -18.05 -16.38
C ASP A 137 -4.18 -17.35 -15.13
N CYS A 138 -3.17 -17.97 -14.53
CA CYS A 138 -2.39 -17.39 -13.45
C CYS A 138 -1.09 -16.84 -14.04
N LEU A 139 -0.82 -15.56 -13.79
CA LEU A 139 0.34 -14.87 -14.34
C LEU A 139 1.24 -14.37 -13.21
N SER A 140 2.55 -14.51 -13.39
CA SER A 140 3.58 -13.72 -12.69
C SER A 140 4.06 -12.60 -13.61
N PHE A 141 4.22 -11.40 -13.09
CA PHE A 141 4.68 -10.24 -13.85
C PHE A 141 5.31 -9.17 -12.96
N CYS A 142 6.10 -8.30 -13.57
CA CYS A 142 6.50 -7.02 -13.01
C CYS A 142 5.56 -5.94 -13.56
N ALA A 143 5.34 -4.87 -12.80
CA ALA A 143 4.55 -3.73 -13.24
C ALA A 143 5.00 -2.47 -12.51
N GLU A 144 4.76 -1.32 -13.13
CA GLU A 144 4.97 -0.02 -12.53
C GLU A 144 3.74 0.36 -11.68
N PRO A 145 3.89 0.50 -10.35
CA PRO A 145 2.85 1.07 -9.52
C PRO A 145 2.70 2.56 -9.84
N TYR A 146 1.47 3.03 -9.93
CA TYR A 146 1.19 4.45 -10.16
C TYR A 146 -0.02 4.88 -9.34
N ARG A 147 -0.13 6.19 -9.14
CA ARG A 147 -1.24 6.83 -8.45
C ARG A 147 -2.12 7.61 -9.41
N TYR A 148 -3.41 7.64 -9.13
CA TYR A 148 -4.40 8.32 -9.97
C TYR A 148 -5.53 8.90 -9.14
N ILE A 149 -6.25 9.88 -9.71
CA ILE A 149 -7.48 10.40 -9.13
C ILE A 149 -8.66 9.51 -9.55
N LYS A 150 -9.28 8.89 -8.56
CA LYS A 150 -10.58 8.24 -8.67
C LYS A 150 -11.67 9.30 -8.50
N THR A 151 -12.64 9.32 -9.41
CA THR A 151 -13.73 10.34 -9.43
C THR A 151 -15.13 9.78 -9.17
N GLY A 152 -15.26 8.46 -8.99
CA GLY A 152 -16.57 7.79 -8.89
C GLY A 152 -17.40 8.14 -7.66
N ASN A 153 -16.77 8.43 -6.52
CA ASN A 153 -17.42 8.77 -5.24
C ASN A 153 -16.75 9.99 -4.60
N GLY A 154 -16.64 11.09 -5.37
CA GLY A 154 -15.77 12.22 -5.03
C GLY A 154 -14.33 12.00 -5.49
N LYS A 155 -13.50 13.03 -5.39
CA LYS A 155 -12.07 12.95 -5.72
C LYS A 155 -11.34 12.22 -4.60
N GLN A 156 -10.62 11.16 -4.94
CA GLN A 156 -9.77 10.42 -4.01
C GLN A 156 -8.53 9.92 -4.76
N ILE A 157 -7.37 9.90 -4.11
CA ILE A 157 -6.19 9.21 -4.64
C ILE A 157 -6.33 7.71 -4.40
N ASP A 158 -6.03 6.92 -5.42
CA ASP A 158 -5.93 5.47 -5.37
C ASP A 158 -4.71 5.02 -6.20
N PHE A 159 -4.33 3.75 -6.07
CA PHE A 159 -3.15 3.18 -6.69
C PHE A 159 -3.51 2.02 -7.63
N GLY A 160 -2.69 1.83 -8.65
CA GLY A 160 -2.86 0.79 -9.66
C GLY A 160 -1.53 0.35 -10.25
N LEU A 161 -1.59 -0.58 -11.20
CA LEU A 161 -0.44 -1.11 -11.92
C LEU A 161 -0.55 -0.76 -13.42
N ARG A 162 0.57 -0.36 -14.03
CA ARG A 162 0.70 -0.10 -15.47
C ARG A 162 2.02 -0.67 -16.00
N HIS A 163 2.20 -0.65 -17.31
CA HIS A 163 3.43 -1.08 -17.99
C HIS A 163 3.91 -2.46 -17.50
N LEU A 164 3.12 -3.50 -17.80
CA LEU A 164 3.46 -4.85 -17.39
C LEU A 164 4.68 -5.36 -18.17
N GLU A 165 5.57 -6.03 -17.45
CA GLU A 165 6.82 -6.57 -17.97
C GLU A 165 7.04 -7.99 -17.47
N ASN A 166 7.87 -8.75 -18.19
CA ASN A 166 8.28 -10.11 -17.81
C ASN A 166 7.10 -11.05 -17.49
N ILE A 167 5.98 -10.90 -18.19
CA ILE A 167 4.76 -11.67 -17.96
C ILE A 167 5.01 -13.16 -18.27
N LYS A 168 4.68 -14.02 -17.31
CA LYS A 168 4.83 -15.48 -17.40
C LYS A 168 3.57 -16.16 -16.89
N GLU A 169 3.08 -17.13 -17.64
CA GLU A 169 2.05 -18.03 -17.11
C GLU A 169 2.67 -18.96 -16.07
N ILE A 170 1.97 -19.18 -14.97
CA ILE A 170 2.40 -19.98 -13.83
C ILE A 170 1.28 -20.91 -13.38
N GLU A 171 1.62 -21.91 -12.58
CA GLU A 171 0.63 -22.69 -11.85
C GLU A 171 -0.09 -21.84 -10.79
N LYS A 172 -1.03 -22.44 -10.07
CA LYS A 172 -1.70 -21.74 -8.95
C LYS A 172 -0.64 -21.26 -7.95
N TYR A 173 -0.75 -20.00 -7.56
CA TYR A 173 0.09 -19.39 -6.55
C TYR A 173 -0.64 -19.32 -5.21
N GLU A 174 0.13 -19.26 -4.14
CA GLU A 174 -0.38 -19.08 -2.79
C GLU A 174 -0.54 -17.59 -2.48
N LEU A 175 -1.55 -17.27 -1.67
CA LEU A 175 -1.86 -15.93 -1.22
C LEU A 175 -1.64 -15.85 0.27
N PRO A 176 -1.06 -14.77 0.80
CA PRO A 176 -0.97 -14.58 2.23
C PRO A 176 -2.38 -14.53 2.82
N SER A 177 -2.56 -15.33 3.86
CA SER A 177 -3.73 -15.32 4.72
C SER A 177 -3.83 -13.99 5.46
N ASP A 178 -5.04 -13.63 5.92
CA ASP A 178 -5.22 -12.41 6.70
C ASP A 178 -4.40 -12.45 8.01
N ASP A 179 -4.19 -13.64 8.57
CA ASP A 179 -3.37 -13.87 9.74
C ASP A 179 -1.88 -13.57 9.48
N GLU A 180 -1.35 -14.02 8.33
CA GLU A 180 0.03 -13.71 7.92
C GLU A 180 0.22 -12.22 7.71
N LEU A 181 -0.75 -11.54 7.09
CA LEU A 181 -0.73 -10.08 6.93
C LEU A 181 -0.78 -9.34 8.27
N MET A 182 -1.59 -9.82 9.23
CA MET A 182 -1.63 -9.28 10.59
C MET A 182 -0.31 -9.51 11.31
N LEU A 183 0.29 -10.69 11.19
CA LEU A 183 1.58 -11.00 11.81
C LEU A 183 2.71 -10.12 11.27
N GLN A 184 2.75 -9.82 9.97
CA GLN A 184 3.70 -8.85 9.41
C GLN A 184 3.53 -7.45 10.04
N SER A 185 2.29 -7.03 10.29
CA SER A 185 2.01 -5.72 10.92
C SER A 185 2.41 -5.72 12.39
N ILE A 186 2.16 -6.82 13.09
CA ILE A 186 2.62 -7.03 14.47
C ILE A 186 4.15 -7.01 14.55
N ASP A 187 4.83 -7.63 13.60
CA ASP A 187 6.29 -7.66 13.54
C ASP A 187 6.90 -6.27 13.38
N ALA A 188 6.29 -5.41 12.56
CA ALA A 188 6.70 -4.02 12.45
C ALA A 188 6.64 -3.30 13.81
N ILE A 189 5.52 -3.42 14.52
CA ILE A 189 5.33 -2.81 15.87
C ILE A 189 6.36 -3.38 16.86
N ILE A 190 6.57 -4.69 16.84
CA ILE A 190 7.54 -5.36 17.73
C ILE A 190 8.95 -4.84 17.46
N CYS A 191 9.34 -4.68 16.20
CA CYS A 191 10.65 -4.17 15.82
C CYS A 191 10.83 -2.70 16.19
N GLU A 192 9.85 -1.85 15.90
CA GLU A 192 9.89 -0.42 16.24
C GLU A 192 10.05 -0.18 17.75
N THR A 193 9.32 -0.95 18.56
CA THR A 193 9.36 -0.85 20.03
C THR A 193 10.48 -1.67 20.68
N CYS A 194 11.32 -2.35 19.88
CA CYS A 194 12.37 -3.21 20.40
C CYS A 194 13.54 -2.40 20.97
N LEU A 195 14.01 -2.79 22.17
CA LEU A 195 15.26 -2.27 22.74
C LEU A 195 16.47 -2.47 21.82
N TYR A 196 16.41 -3.47 20.94
CA TYR A 196 17.50 -3.84 20.04
C TYR A 196 17.33 -3.33 18.60
N ASN A 197 16.34 -2.48 18.33
CA ASN A 197 16.01 -1.96 16.99
C ASN A 197 17.28 -1.50 16.24
N GLU A 198 18.07 -0.63 16.87
CA GLU A 198 19.27 -0.01 16.29
C GLU A 198 20.47 -0.96 16.15
N GLN A 199 20.37 -2.17 16.71
CA GLN A 199 21.44 -3.19 16.67
C GLN A 199 21.11 -4.36 15.74
N CYS A 200 19.88 -4.44 15.22
CA CYS A 200 19.44 -5.51 14.31
C CYS A 200 19.66 -5.10 12.85
N PHE A 201 20.70 -5.61 12.21
CA PHE A 201 20.97 -5.37 10.78
C PHE A 201 20.29 -6.44 9.90
N GLY A 202 18.95 -6.45 9.88
CA GLY A 202 18.16 -7.40 9.09
C GLY A 202 18.07 -8.83 9.65
N ILE A 203 18.70 -9.10 10.80
CA ILE A 203 18.57 -10.35 11.54
C ILE A 203 18.15 -10.02 12.97
N CYS A 204 17.00 -10.57 13.39
CA CYS A 204 16.49 -10.36 14.74
C CYS A 204 17.37 -11.06 15.78
N ILE A 205 17.81 -10.32 16.81
CA ILE A 205 18.65 -10.86 17.89
C ILE A 205 17.86 -11.23 19.16
N ARG A 206 16.54 -11.00 19.17
CA ARG A 206 15.69 -11.41 20.30
C ARG A 206 15.60 -12.93 20.39
N ASN A 207 15.31 -13.42 21.59
CA ASN A 207 15.02 -14.82 21.78
C ASN A 207 13.78 -15.24 20.95
N GLU A 208 13.94 -16.27 20.13
CA GLU A 208 12.89 -16.75 19.22
C GLU A 208 11.59 -17.15 19.95
N LYS A 209 11.69 -17.78 21.11
CA LYS A 209 10.50 -18.21 21.88
C LYS A 209 9.73 -17.03 22.45
N GLU A 210 10.45 -16.01 22.93
CA GLU A 210 9.83 -14.78 23.42
C GLU A 210 9.15 -14.01 22.29
N LEU A 211 9.80 -13.95 21.12
CA LEU A 211 9.25 -13.32 19.93
C LEU A 211 7.98 -14.05 19.47
N GLU A 212 7.99 -15.38 19.42
CA GLU A 212 6.83 -16.18 19.04
C GLU A 212 5.66 -16.02 20.04
N TYR A 213 5.96 -15.95 21.34
CA TYR A 213 4.95 -15.69 22.36
C TYR A 213 4.32 -14.31 22.17
N LEU A 214 5.12 -13.27 21.98
CA LEU A 214 4.66 -11.91 21.78
C LEU A 214 3.80 -11.77 20.51
N ARG A 215 4.23 -12.38 19.40
CA ARG A 215 3.45 -12.45 18.15
C ARG A 215 2.07 -13.06 18.37
N LYS A 216 2.01 -14.21 19.06
CA LYS A 216 0.75 -14.92 19.35
C LYS A 216 -0.16 -14.10 20.26
N ASP A 217 0.40 -13.45 21.27
CA ASP A 217 -0.37 -12.64 22.22
C ASP A 217 -0.97 -11.40 21.53
N MET A 218 -0.15 -10.65 20.80
CA MET A 218 -0.62 -9.48 20.04
C MET A 218 -1.64 -9.86 18.97
N LEU A 219 -1.45 -10.98 18.26
CA LEU A 219 -2.41 -11.45 17.26
C LEU A 219 -3.78 -11.76 17.88
N ARG A 220 -3.81 -12.34 19.09
CA ARG A 220 -5.07 -12.56 19.81
C ARG A 220 -5.77 -11.24 20.13
N VAL A 221 -5.03 -10.24 20.64
CA VAL A 221 -5.59 -8.92 20.96
C VAL A 221 -6.17 -8.24 19.72
N VAL A 222 -5.43 -8.24 18.61
CA VAL A 222 -5.89 -7.64 17.34
C VAL A 222 -7.16 -8.33 16.83
N LYS A 223 -7.21 -9.67 16.86
CA LYS A 223 -8.40 -10.42 16.42
C LYS A 223 -9.64 -10.12 17.26
N VAL A 224 -9.49 -10.07 18.59
CA VAL A 224 -10.61 -9.71 19.50
C VAL A 224 -11.11 -8.31 19.19
N SER A 225 -10.21 -7.34 19.01
CA SER A 225 -10.60 -5.95 18.71
C SER A 225 -11.31 -5.76 17.37
N LYS A 226 -11.03 -6.61 16.37
CA LYS A 226 -11.76 -6.61 15.08
C LYS A 226 -13.16 -7.18 15.22
N SER A 227 -13.33 -8.28 15.97
CA SER A 227 -14.65 -8.89 16.19
C SER A 227 -15.62 -8.02 17.01
N GLU A 228 -15.12 -7.08 17.80
CA GLU A 228 -15.95 -6.14 18.56
C GLU A 228 -16.39 -4.91 17.73
N LYS A 229 -15.79 -4.71 16.55
CA LYS A 229 -16.09 -3.60 15.62
C LYS A 229 -17.00 -3.99 14.45
N GLU A 230 -17.29 -5.28 14.28
CA GLU A 230 -18.25 -5.84 13.30
C GLU A 230 -19.63 -6.07 13.94
#